data_AF-A0A975T0U5-F1
#
_entry.id   AF-A0A975T0U5-F1
#
_cell.length_a   1.000
_cell.length_b   1.000
_cell.length_c   1.000
_cell.angle_alpha   90.00
_cell.angle_beta   90.00
_cell.angle_gamma   90.00
#
_symmetry.space_group_name_H-M   'P 1'
#
loop_
_entity.id
_entity.type
_entity.pdbx_description
1 polymer ?
#
loop_
_entity_poly.entity_id
_entity_poly.type
_entity_poly.pdbx_seq_one_letter_code
_entity_poly.pdbx_strand_id
1 'polypeptide(L)' 'MDEALDVQLNDQVLVDEIHLVTELIVVAKLAPGDLEQGVIDEVLGVRPVRTFFPRQRLG' A
#
# COMPACT_ATOMS: atom_id res chain seq x y z
N MET A 1 -31.57 -23.45 -9.65
CA MET A 1 -30.11 -23.31 -9.58
C MET A 1 -29.83 -21.91 -10.06
N ASP A 2 -29.57 -20.99 -9.13
CA ASP A 2 -29.21 -19.61 -9.47
C ASP A 2 -27.73 -19.60 -9.83
N GLU A 3 -27.42 -19.57 -11.12
CA GLU A 3 -26.07 -19.29 -11.59
C GLU A 3 -25.80 -17.81 -11.30
N ALA A 4 -25.07 -17.54 -10.22
CA ALA A 4 -24.56 -16.21 -9.95
C ALA A 4 -23.68 -15.77 -11.13
N LEU A 5 -23.99 -14.60 -11.70
CA LEU A 5 -23.24 -14.01 -12.79
C LEU A 5 -21.84 -13.63 -12.28
N ASP A 6 -20.84 -14.47 -12.57
CA ASP A 6 -19.44 -14.19 -12.23
C ASP A 6 -18.85 -13.20 -13.24
N VAL A 7 -18.94 -11.91 -12.90
CA VAL A 7 -18.38 -10.82 -13.71
C VAL A 7 -16.95 -10.55 -13.25
N GLN A 8 -15.98 -11.04 -14.01
CA GLN A 8 -14.57 -10.75 -13.78
C GLN A 8 -14.14 -9.53 -14.60
N LEU A 9 -13.53 -8.55 -13.94
CA LEU A 9 -12.88 -7.42 -14.59
C LEU A 9 -11.54 -7.89 -15.17
N ASN A 10 -11.44 -7.95 -16.51
CA ASN A 10 -10.21 -8.36 -17.20
C ASN A 10 -8.99 -7.52 -16.78
N ASP A 11 -9.21 -6.24 -16.49
CA ASP A 11 -8.15 -5.28 -16.18
C ASP A 11 -8.11 -4.91 -14.68
N GLN A 12 -8.59 -5.79 -13.79
CA GLN A 12 -8.63 -5.52 -12.35
C GLN A 12 -7.26 -5.09 -11.81
N VAL A 13 -6.18 -5.71 -12.27
CA VAL A 13 -4.80 -5.36 -11.87
C VAL A 13 -4.45 -3.91 -12.21
N LEU A 14 -4.86 -3.44 -13.39
CA LEU A 14 -4.61 -2.06 -13.82
C LEU A 14 -5.45 -1.07 -13.01
N VAL A 15 -6.69 -1.44 -12.69
CA VAL A 15 -7.57 -0.63 -11.83
C VAL A 15 -6.97 -0.52 -10.42
N ASP A 16 -6.49 -1.62 -9.88
CA ASP A 16 -5.84 -1.66 -8.56
C ASP A 16 -4.58 -0.77 -8.53
N GLU A 17 -3.77 -0.80 -9.60
CA GLU A 17 -2.59 0.06 -9.73
C GLU A 17 -2.97 1.55 -9.81
N ILE A 18 -4.01 1.89 -10.58
CA ILE A 18 -4.51 3.28 -10.67
C ILE A 18 -4.99 3.77 -9.30
N HIS A 19 -5.71 2.93 -8.56
CA HIS A 19 -6.19 3.26 -7.22
C HIS A 19 -5.01 3.51 -6.27
N LEU A 20 -4.05 2.60 -6.23
CA LEU A 20 -2.87 2.70 -5.38
C LEU A 20 -2.07 3.98 -5.61
N VAL A 21 -1.78 4.30 -6.88
CA VAL A 21 -1.03 5.51 -7.24
C VAL A 21 -1.82 6.77 -6.89
N THR A 22 -3.14 6.75 -7.09
CA THR A 22 -4.00 7.88 -6.74
C THR A 22 -4.00 8.16 -5.23
N GLU A 23 -4.10 7.12 -4.40
CA GLU A 23 -4.05 7.25 -2.95
C GLU A 23 -2.72 7.82 -2.48
N LEU A 24 -1.59 7.35 -3.02
CA LEU A 24 -0.26 7.90 -2.72
C LEU A 24 -0.16 9.40 -3.07
N ILE A 25 -0.68 9.80 -4.24
CA ILE A 25 -0.67 11.21 -4.66
C ILE A 25 -1.53 12.07 -3.72
N VAL A 26 -2.71 11.58 -3.33
CA VAL A 26 -3.60 12.30 -2.42
C VAL A 26 -2.92 12.50 -1.07
N VAL A 27 -2.35 11.45 -0.49
CA VAL A 27 -1.66 11.51 0.79
C VAL A 27 -0.45 12.43 0.73
N ALA A 28 0.36 12.35 -0.34
CA ALA A 28 1.50 13.25 -0.55
C ALA A 28 1.09 14.73 -0.65
N LYS A 29 -0.05 15.04 -1.28
CA LYS A 29 -0.56 16.41 -1.37
C LYS A 29 -1.07 16.98 -0.05
N LEU A 30 -1.56 16.12 0.84
CA LEU A 30 -2.11 16.52 2.13
C LEU A 30 -1.05 16.59 3.22
N ALA A 31 0.11 15.98 3.00
CA ALA A 31 1.20 15.98 3.96
C ALA A 31 1.80 17.39 4.13
N PRO A 32 2.07 17.83 5.37
CA PRO A 32 2.69 19.12 5.64
C PRO A 32 4.19 19.17 5.28
N GLY A 33 4.75 18.07 4.78
CA GLY A 33 6.15 17.88 4.43
C GLY A 33 6.35 16.52 3.77
N ASP A 34 7.59 16.02 3.75
CA ASP A 34 7.89 14.71 3.18
C ASP A 34 7.12 13.59 3.89
N LEU A 35 6.70 12.57 3.13
CA LEU A 35 6.02 11.41 3.68
C LEU A 35 7.01 10.52 4.43
N GLU A 36 6.65 10.15 5.66
CA GLU A 36 7.35 9.12 6.40
C GLU A 36 7.10 7.74 5.79
N GLN A 37 8.12 6.86 5.80
CA GLN A 37 8.02 5.50 5.26
C GLN A 37 6.84 4.72 5.84
N GLY A 38 6.49 4.93 7.12
CA GLY A 38 5.35 4.25 7.75
C GLY A 38 4.00 4.62 7.13
N VAL A 39 3.83 5.86 6.67
CA VAL A 39 2.63 6.31 5.97
C VAL A 39 2.56 5.72 4.56
N ILE A 40 3.71 5.62 3.89
CA ILE A 40 3.82 4.97 2.59
C ILE A 40 3.47 3.48 2.71
N ASP A 41 4.02 2.78 3.70
CA ASP A 41 3.77 1.37 3.96
C ASP A 41 2.28 1.10 4.26
N GLU A 42 1.61 2.01 4.99
CA GLU A 42 0.17 1.92 5.27
C GLU A 42 -0.66 2.00 3.98
N VAL A 43 -0.38 2.98 3.10
CA VAL A 43 -1.07 3.12 1.80
C VAL A 43 -0.80 1.91 0.89
N LEU A 44 0.42 1.38 0.92
CA LEU A 44 0.79 0.18 0.17
C LEU A 44 0.23 -1.12 0.79
N GLY A 45 -0.45 -1.04 1.94
CA GLY A 45 -0.93 -2.21 2.67
C GLY A 45 0.19 -3.13 3.18
N VAL A 46 1.44 -2.63 3.20
CA VAL A 46 2.62 -3.37 3.67
C VAL A 46 2.55 -3.42 5.18
N ARG A 47 2.33 -4.63 5.73
CA ARG A 47 2.48 -4.82 7.17
C ARG A 47 3.96 -4.67 7.51
N PRO A 48 4.35 -3.76 8.43
CA PRO A 48 5.74 -3.63 8.81
C PRO A 48 6.21 -4.97 9.37
N VAL A 49 7.12 -5.62 8.65
CA VAL A 49 7.84 -6.77 9.18
C VAL A 49 8.66 -6.20 10.32
N ARG A 50 8.30 -6.51 11.57
CA ARG A 50 9.15 -6.23 12.73
C ARG A 50 10.44 -7.05 12.58
N THR A 51 11.36 -6.60 11.73
CA THR A 51 12.76 -7.00 11.79
C THR A 51 13.33 -6.37 13.05
N PHE A 52 13.14 -7.08 14.17
CA PHE A 52 14.03 -6.95 15.31
C PHE A 52 15.44 -7.26 14.83
N PHE A 53 16.17 -6.26 14.36
CA PHE A 53 17.62 -6.34 14.34
C PHE A 53 18.07 -6.18 15.79
N PRO A 54 18.60 -7.23 16.45
CA PRO A 54 19.25 -7.02 17.72
C PRO A 54 20.42 -6.06 17.43
N ARG A 55 20.37 -4.87 18.04
CA ARG A 55 21.48 -3.91 18.04
C ARG A 55 22.76 -4.66 18.41
N GLN A 56 23.57 -5.02 17.41
CA GLN A 56 24.97 -5.32 17.65
C GLN A 56 25.62 -4.01 18.05
N ARG A 57 25.72 -3.81 19.37
CA ARG A 57 26.72 -2.92 19.95
C ARG A 57 28.08 -3.46 19.49
N LEU A 58 28.67 -2.82 18.49
CA LEU A 58 30.12 -2.86 18.32
C LEU A 58 30.65 -1.65 19.06
N GLY A 59 31.25 -1.93 20.22
CA GLY A 59 32.23 -1.06 20.85
C GLY A 59 33.62 -1.28 20.25
#